data_AF-A0AAX6EYA1-F1
#
_entry.id   AF-A0AAX6EYA1-F1
#
_cell.length_a   1.000
_cell.length_b   1.000
_cell.length_c   1.000
_cell.angle_alpha   90.00
_cell.angle_beta   90.00
_cell.angle_gamma   90.00
#
_symmetry.space_group_name_H-M   'P 1'
#
loop_
_entity.id
_entity.type
_entity.pdbx_description
1 polymer ?
#
loop_
_entity_poly.entity_id
_entity_poly.type
_entity_poly.pdbx_seq_one_letter_code
_entity_poly.pdbx_strand_id
1 'polypeptide(L)'
;MDEHRIKALVDVLDLENPDLWKWLTGQEQPPDAVNNNPVFAAVRSKVTENLNHAAPATRAKPGQPWVRGWDDKRGQEGGPKFGNQ
;
A
#
# COMPACT_ATOMS: atom_id res chain seq x y z
N MET A 1 -19.62 6.79 -11.93
CA MET A 1 -18.97 7.43 -10.76
C MET A 1 -19.48 8.86 -10.71
N ASP A 2 -20.04 9.31 -9.59
CA ASP A 2 -20.56 10.67 -9.43
C ASP A 2 -19.49 11.65 -8.91
N GLU A 3 -19.75 12.96 -8.99
CA GLU A 3 -18.80 14.01 -8.62
C GLU A 3 -18.29 13.89 -7.17
N HIS A 4 -19.15 13.47 -6.24
CA HIS A 4 -18.78 13.30 -4.83
C HIS A 4 -17.79 12.14 -4.66
N ARG A 5 -18.00 11.04 -5.38
CA ARG A 5 -17.04 9.92 -5.41
C ARG A 5 -15.71 10.28 -6.07
N ILE A 6 -15.73 11.16 -7.07
CA ILE A 6 -14.50 11.64 -7.72
C ILE A 6 -13.70 12.51 -6.74
N LYS A 7 -14.34 13.44 -6.03
CA LYS A 7 -13.67 14.25 -4.99
C LYS A 7 -13.08 13.37 -3.89
N ALA A 8 -13.85 12.41 -3.39
CA ALA A 8 -13.37 11.45 -2.40
C ALA A 8 -12.21 10.57 -2.89
N LEU A 9 -12.10 10.32 -4.21
CA LEU A 9 -10.94 9.65 -4.80
C LEU A 9 -9.72 10.57 -4.86
N VAL A 10 -9.90 11.85 -5.23
CA VAL A 10 -8.81 12.83 -5.22
C VAL A 10 -8.24 12.98 -3.81
N ASP A 11 -9.09 13.07 -2.79
CA ASP A 11 -8.65 13.12 -1.38
C ASP A 11 -7.81 11.90 -0.98
N VAL A 12 -8.09 10.72 -1.55
CA VAL A 12 -7.28 9.50 -1.31
C VAL A 12 -5.96 9.56 -2.07
N LEU A 13 -5.94 10.09 -3.29
CA LEU A 13 -4.75 10.18 -4.13
C LEU A 13 -3.80 11.31 -3.71
N ASP A 14 -4.30 12.33 -3.02
CA ASP A 14 -3.53 13.44 -2.47
C ASP A 14 -2.75 13.03 -1.18
N LEU A 15 -3.00 11.83 -0.64
CA LEU A 15 -2.23 11.27 0.48
C LEU A 15 -0.81 10.90 0.03
N GLU A 16 0.16 11.01 0.94
CA GLU A 16 1.55 10.66 0.63
C GLU A 16 1.66 9.20 0.13
N ASN A 17 2.21 9.05 -1.08
CA ASN A 17 2.27 7.79 -1.82
C ASN A 17 2.93 6.59 -1.09
N PRO A 18 3.93 6.74 -0.20
CA PRO A 18 4.42 5.58 0.56
C PRO A 18 3.45 5.13 1.66
N ASP A 19 2.74 6.03 2.33
CA ASP A 19 1.85 5.68 3.45
C ASP A 19 0.50 5.16 2.98
N LEU A 20 -0.06 5.75 1.92
CA LEU A 20 -1.27 5.25 1.26
C LEU A 20 -1.12 3.77 0.90
N TRP A 21 0.03 3.39 0.31
CA TRP A 21 0.28 2.00 -0.08
C TRP A 21 0.38 1.06 1.14
N LYS A 22 0.98 1.51 2.25
CA LYS A 22 1.01 0.72 3.50
C LYS A 22 -0.38 0.44 4.03
N TRP A 23 -1.29 1.40 3.97
CA TRP A 23 -2.65 1.23 4.44
C TRP A 23 -3.50 0.34 3.51
N LEU A 24 -3.36 0.51 2.19
CA LEU A 24 -4.06 -0.31 1.20
C LEU A 24 -3.68 -1.79 1.27
N THR A 25 -2.42 -2.07 1.60
CA THR A 25 -1.88 -3.43 1.73
C THR A 25 -1.97 -4.01 3.15
N GLY A 26 -2.40 -3.21 4.13
CA GLY A 26 -2.54 -3.62 5.52
C GLY A 26 -1.23 -3.78 6.29
N GLN A 27 -0.15 -3.14 5.85
CA GLN A 27 1.12 -3.06 6.60
C GLN A 27 0.99 -2.21 7.86
N GLU A 28 0.21 -1.12 7.76
CA GLU A 28 -0.07 -0.19 8.83
C GLU A 28 -1.57 0.11 8.88
N GLN A 29 -2.04 0.56 10.04
CA GLN A 29 -3.43 0.96 10.22
C GLN A 29 -3.65 2.36 9.62
N PRO A 30 -4.63 2.55 8.72
CA PRO A 30 -4.97 3.88 8.23
C PRO A 30 -5.48 4.77 9.36
N PRO A 31 -5.25 6.10 9.29
CA PRO A 31 -5.92 7.07 10.15
C PRO A 31 -7.45 7.01 9.99
N ASP A 32 -8.20 7.38 11.02
CA ASP A 32 -9.67 7.34 11.00
C ASP A 32 -10.29 8.16 9.86
N ALA A 33 -9.68 9.31 9.53
CA ALA A 33 -10.13 10.16 8.42
C ALA A 33 -10.09 9.43 7.06
N VAL A 34 -9.10 8.55 6.86
CA VAL A 34 -8.93 7.76 5.65
C VAL A 34 -9.82 6.52 5.70
N ASN A 35 -9.92 5.88 6.87
CA ASN A 35 -10.72 4.66 7.05
C ASN A 35 -12.24 4.91 6.90
N ASN A 36 -12.70 6.12 7.22
CA ASN A 36 -14.09 6.54 7.00
C ASN A 36 -14.41 6.90 5.54
N ASN A 37 -13.42 6.97 4.65
CA ASN A 37 -13.65 7.25 3.24
C ASN A 37 -14.16 5.98 2.52
N PRO A 38 -15.38 6.00 1.92
CA PRO A 38 -15.95 4.82 1.27
C PRO A 38 -15.17 4.39 0.02
N VAL A 39 -14.49 5.32 -0.66
CA VAL A 39 -13.63 5.03 -1.81
C VAL A 39 -12.37 4.31 -1.35
N PHE A 40 -11.77 4.74 -0.24
CA PHE A 40 -10.61 4.05 0.34
C PHE A 40 -10.95 2.60 0.69
N ALA A 41 -12.09 2.36 1.35
CA ALA A 41 -12.53 1.00 1.67
C ALA A 41 -12.71 0.12 0.43
N ALA A 42 -13.29 0.66 -0.65
CA ALA A 42 -13.45 -0.04 -1.92
C ALA A 42 -12.11 -0.36 -2.59
N VAL A 43 -11.18 0.60 -2.63
CA VAL A 43 -9.83 0.40 -3.20
C VAL A 43 -9.06 -0.63 -2.37
N ARG A 44 -9.08 -0.53 -1.03
CA ARG A 44 -8.43 -1.48 -0.12
C ARG A 44 -8.95 -2.90 -0.30
N SER A 45 -10.26 -3.08 -0.44
CA SER A 45 -10.86 -4.38 -0.74
C SER A 45 -10.34 -4.94 -2.07
N LYS A 46 -10.30 -4.11 -3.12
CA LYS A 46 -9.80 -4.54 -4.43
C LYS A 46 -8.30 -4.88 -4.43
N VAL A 47 -7.49 -4.09 -3.73
CA VAL A 47 -6.06 -4.36 -3.55
C VAL A 47 -5.88 -5.69 -2.82
N THR A 48 -6.59 -5.90 -1.71
CA THR A 48 -6.53 -7.15 -0.92
C THR A 48 -6.92 -8.37 -1.76
N GLU A 49 -7.97 -8.26 -2.58
CA GLU A 49 -8.35 -9.31 -3.54
C GLU A 49 -7.21 -9.61 -4.52
N ASN A 50 -6.62 -8.58 -5.13
CA ASN A 50 -5.48 -8.76 -6.05
C ASN A 50 -4.28 -9.41 -5.35
N LEU A 51 -4.04 -9.10 -4.08
CA LEU A 51 -2.95 -9.71 -3.31
C LEU A 51 -3.14 -11.21 -3.11
N ASN A 52 -4.37 -11.71 -3.07
CA ASN A 52 -4.63 -13.15 -2.99
C ASN A 52 -4.11 -13.91 -4.22
N HIS A 53 -4.01 -13.24 -5.36
CA HIS A 53 -3.44 -13.80 -6.60
C HIS A 53 -1.90 -13.68 -6.68
N ALA A 54 -1.28 -12.91 -5.78
CA ALA A 54 0.17 -12.79 -5.71
C ALA A 54 0.79 -13.97 -4.94
N ALA A 55 1.96 -14.45 -5.37
CA ALA A 55 2.69 -15.49 -4.66
C ALA A 55 2.99 -15.05 -3.22
N PRO A 56 2.77 -15.89 -2.18
CA PRO A 56 3.02 -15.50 -0.79
C PRO A 56 4.47 -15.02 -0.54
N ALA A 57 5.43 -15.57 -1.29
CA ALA A 57 6.85 -15.19 -1.22
C ALA A 57 7.16 -13.77 -1.71
N THR A 58 6.25 -13.15 -2.50
CA THR A 58 6.41 -11.78 -3.00
C THR A 58 5.65 -10.76 -2.14
N ARG A 59 4.94 -11.20 -1.11
CA ARG A 59 4.24 -10.32 -0.16
C ARG A 59 5.21 -9.92 0.95
N ALA A 60 5.16 -8.66 1.37
CA ALA A 60 5.88 -8.29 2.59
C ALA A 60 5.24 -8.97 3.80
N LYS A 61 6.06 -9.30 4.79
CA LYS A 61 5.56 -9.77 6.09
C LYS A 61 4.80 -8.61 6.77
N PRO A 62 3.78 -8.89 7.59
CA PRO A 62 3.14 -7.86 8.39
C PRO A 62 4.19 -7.05 9.18
N GLY A 63 4.10 -5.72 9.12
CA GLY A 63 5.07 -4.81 9.74
C GLY A 63 6.43 -4.71 9.05
N GLN A 64 6.60 -5.24 7.83
CA GLN A 64 7.81 -5.07 7.01
C GLN A 64 7.50 -4.26 5.73
N PRO A 65 8.44 -3.42 5.25
CA PRO A 65 8.22 -2.59 4.07
C PRO A 65 8.05 -3.43 2.80
N TRP A 66 7.18 -2.96 1.90
CA TRP A 66 6.88 -3.65 0.63
C TRP A 66 7.97 -3.56 -0.41
N VAL A 67 8.74 -2.48 -0.41
CA VAL A 67 9.90 -2.36 -1.29
C VAL A 67 11.10 -2.90 -0.55
N ARG A 68 11.43 -4.16 -0.79
CA ARG A 68 12.71 -4.75 -0.39
C ARG A 68 13.81 -3.85 -0.98
N GLY A 69 14.71 -3.31 -0.16
CA GLY A 69 15.76 -2.38 -0.63
C GLY A 69 15.50 -0.89 -0.38
N TRP A 70 14.26 -0.49 -0.04
CA TRP A 70 13.94 0.92 0.22
C TRP A 70 14.58 1.43 1.52
N ASP A 71 14.55 0.59 2.56
CA ASP A 71 15.24 0.86 3.83
C ASP A 71 16.60 0.14 3.96
N ASP A 72 16.89 -0.84 3.10
CA ASP A 72 18.11 -1.67 3.19
C ASP A 72 19.39 -0.85 2.92
N LYS A 73 19.27 0.35 2.32
CA LYS A 73 20.44 1.20 1.99
C LYS A 73 21.00 1.99 3.18
N ARG A 74 20.46 1.85 4.38
CA ARG A 74 21.13 2.35 5.59
C ARG A 74 22.19 1.33 6.07
N GLY A 75 23.25 1.17 5.28
CA GLY A 75 24.55 0.73 5.77
C GLY A 75 25.03 -0.70 5.48
N GLN A 76 24.46 -1.46 4.52
CA GLN A 76 25.02 -2.77 4.14
C GLN A 76 25.20 -2.97 2.63
N GLU A 77 26.40 -3.41 2.24
CA GLU A 77 26.67 -4.04 0.95
C GLU A 77 25.90 -5.37 0.87
N GLY A 78 24.88 -5.44 -0.01
CA GLY A 78 24.12 -6.67 -0.22
C GLY A 78 22.64 -6.46 -0.49
N GLY A 79 22.32 -5.56 -1.42
CA GLY A 79 20.94 -5.23 -1.80
C GLY A 79 20.09 -6.46 -2.19
N PRO A 80 18.77 -6.25 -2.39
CA PRO A 80 17.80 -7.34 -2.50
C PRO A 80 18.14 -8.34 -3.62
N LYS A 81 18.27 -9.62 -3.26
CA LYS A 81 18.49 -10.72 -4.24
C LYS A 81 17.30 -11.01 -5.15
N PHE A 82 16.11 -10.47 -4.83
CA PHE A 82 14.89 -10.66 -5.62
C PHE A 82 14.04 -9.38 -5.59
N GLY A 83 13.65 -8.93 -6.78
CA GLY A 83 12.84 -7.75 -7.10
C GLY A 83 12.96 -7.48 -8.61
N ASN A 84 11.95 -6.85 -9.24
CA ASN A 84 12.03 -6.52 -10.66
C ASN A 84 13.20 -5.56 -10.88
N GLN A 85 14.24 -6.05 -11.57
CA GLN A 85 15.37 -5.27 -12.07
C GLN A 85 14.99 -4.57 -13.37
#